data_AF-A0A2S9PY59-F1
#
_entry.id   AF-A0A2S9PY59-F1
#
_cell.length_a   1.000
_cell.length_b   1.000
_cell.length_c   1.000
_cell.angle_alpha   90.00
_cell.angle_beta   90.00
_cell.angle_gamma   90.00
#
_symmetry.space_group_name_H-M   'P 1'
#
loop_
_entity.id
_entity.type
_entity.pdbx_description
1 polymer ?
#
loop_
_entity_poly.entity_id
_entity_poly.type
_entity_poly.pdbx_seq_one_letter_code
_entity_poly.pdbx_strand_id
1 'polypeptide(L)'
;MTQIECHVCGKRLVPTVTGKYRKHNQKGQTEPCPTSGTVVPEEQDADSATSSTPSIPSTPATGATALPGASEYAENLNRIASNQAEEFRAEVGARLSQFSQPARDPDAGEQIRLFSQPAAFKAPKVDVRPMTDLGLEITARLKEMFHGYSNRQERSQQKALGPSEIGSPCDRRLAMSLMRLPRVNPGGDGWASFVGTCVHVGLAEMFTWADAGSGRYAVEVPLTFYSPFVPRGTADLLDRVLFMIDDHKLMGKWSRNKLKSSGPSPTYRVQAHTYAYGARKRGERIEHVAIIGWPRDESSLEDLYVWTEPYNPKVALDALARVDALAERLKGCTETLGLHNDGCSCPSDAEKAMALPFNNSDCRYCPFYMPGAQASGNGMCNGKS
;
A
#
# COMPACT_ATOMS: atom_id res chain seq x y z
N MET A 1 38.02 14.58 -26.65
CA MET A 1 36.72 13.91 -26.88
C MET A 1 36.98 12.43 -27.10
N THR A 2 36.75 11.61 -26.08
CA THR A 2 36.90 10.15 -26.13
C THR A 2 35.93 9.59 -27.15
N GLN A 3 36.43 8.86 -28.15
CA GLN A 3 35.59 8.24 -29.17
C GLN A 3 34.96 6.98 -28.59
N ILE A 4 33.62 6.89 -28.60
CA ILE A 4 32.90 5.71 -28.11
C ILE A 4 32.44 4.87 -29.30
N GLU A 5 32.82 3.60 -29.31
CA GLU A 5 32.45 2.62 -30.32
C GLU A 5 31.44 1.61 -29.75
N CYS A 6 30.55 1.10 -30.61
CA CYS A 6 29.61 0.05 -30.22
C CYS A 6 30.37 -1.27 -29.99
N HIS A 7 30.28 -1.86 -28.79
CA HIS A 7 31.01 -3.09 -28.46
C HIS A 7 30.61 -4.32 -29.30
N VAL A 8 29.45 -4.29 -29.97
CA VAL A 8 28.96 -5.43 -30.79
C VAL A 8 29.48 -5.35 -32.21
N CYS A 9 29.58 -4.16 -32.80
CA CYS A 9 29.93 -4.00 -34.22
C CYS A 9 31.14 -3.09 -34.50
N GLY A 10 31.78 -2.54 -33.46
CA GLY A 10 32.96 -1.66 -33.57
C GLY A 10 32.71 -0.30 -34.22
N LYS A 11 31.46 0.06 -34.55
CA LYS A 11 31.16 1.32 -35.23
C LYS A 11 31.01 2.48 -34.25
N ARG A 12 31.52 3.66 -34.66
CA ARG A 12 31.49 4.91 -33.88
C ARG A 12 30.06 5.39 -33.62
N LEU A 13 29.78 5.76 -32.36
CA LEU A 13 28.50 6.35 -31.95
C LEU A 13 28.53 7.88 -32.05
N VAL A 14 27.40 8.51 -32.39
CA VAL A 14 27.31 9.97 -32.58
C VAL A 14 26.71 10.63 -31.33
N PRO A 15 27.34 11.65 -30.73
CA PRO A 15 26.80 12.34 -29.56
C PRO A 15 25.55 13.18 -29.91
N THR A 16 24.61 13.27 -28.96
CA THR A 16 23.42 14.13 -29.00
C THR A 16 23.65 15.40 -28.21
N VAL A 17 22.79 16.40 -28.47
CA VAL A 17 22.78 17.71 -27.80
C VAL A 17 22.59 17.60 -26.26
N THR A 18 22.10 16.47 -25.78
CA THR A 18 21.87 16.16 -24.35
C THR A 18 23.00 15.36 -23.69
N GLY A 19 24.14 15.16 -24.37
CA GLY A 19 25.27 14.38 -23.85
C GLY A 19 25.09 12.84 -23.94
N LYS A 20 24.01 12.36 -24.54
CA LYS A 20 23.74 10.94 -24.80
C LYS A 20 24.25 10.56 -26.20
N TYR A 21 24.38 9.28 -26.55
CA TYR A 21 24.80 8.87 -27.90
C TYR A 21 23.62 8.29 -28.70
N ARG A 22 23.54 8.62 -30.00
CA ARG A 22 22.49 8.19 -30.94
C ARG A 22 22.92 7.00 -31.81
N LYS A 23 21.93 6.17 -32.18
CA LYS A 23 22.04 4.95 -32.98
C LYS A 23 22.69 5.22 -34.36
N HIS A 24 23.53 4.30 -34.84
CA HIS A 24 23.81 4.22 -36.28
C HIS A 24 22.71 3.38 -36.93
N ASN A 25 22.10 3.86 -38.00
CA ASN A 25 21.08 3.12 -38.75
C ASN A 25 21.64 2.89 -40.16
N GLN A 26 21.90 1.64 -40.54
CA GLN A 26 22.36 1.32 -41.89
C GLN A 26 21.15 1.05 -42.79
N LYS A 27 20.99 1.86 -43.85
CA LYS A 27 20.11 1.51 -44.96
C LYS A 27 20.65 0.22 -45.61
N GLY A 28 19.84 -0.84 -45.64
CA GLY A 28 20.11 -2.03 -46.45
C GLY A 28 20.54 -3.32 -45.73
N GLN A 29 20.39 -3.43 -44.41
CA GLN A 29 20.49 -4.72 -43.70
C GLN A 29 19.11 -5.20 -43.23
N THR A 30 18.85 -6.49 -43.35
CA THR A 30 17.54 -7.11 -43.08
C THR A 30 17.23 -7.30 -41.59
N GLU A 31 18.20 -7.13 -40.68
CA GLU A 31 17.97 -7.15 -39.24
C GLU A 31 18.74 -6.05 -38.47
N PRO A 32 18.11 -5.37 -37.49
CA PRO A 32 18.75 -4.34 -36.67
C PRO A 32 19.67 -4.96 -35.59
N CYS A 33 20.79 -4.29 -35.29
CA CYS A 33 21.73 -4.71 -34.24
C CYS A 33 21.03 -4.84 -32.86
N PRO A 34 21.17 -5.98 -32.16
CA PRO A 34 20.36 -6.31 -30.98
C PRO A 34 20.62 -5.42 -29.76
N THR A 35 21.76 -4.73 -29.68
CA THR A 35 22.08 -3.76 -28.62
C THR A 35 21.63 -2.33 -28.96
N SER A 36 20.51 -2.17 -29.65
CA SER A 36 19.95 -0.86 -30.02
C SER A 36 19.23 -0.15 -28.84
N GLY A 37 19.92 0.00 -27.71
CA GLY A 37 19.50 0.76 -26.53
C GLY A 37 20.36 2.00 -26.29
N THR A 38 19.84 2.97 -25.53
CA THR A 38 20.59 4.16 -25.11
C THR A 38 21.64 3.75 -24.09
N VAL A 39 22.93 3.92 -24.40
CA VAL A 39 24.02 3.66 -23.47
C VAL A 39 24.24 4.89 -22.59
N VAL A 40 24.15 4.72 -21.28
CA VAL A 40 24.57 5.71 -20.28
C VAL A 40 25.90 5.21 -19.70
N PRO A 41 26.94 6.04 -19.59
CA PRO A 41 28.19 5.63 -18.95
C PRO A 41 27.94 5.22 -17.49
N GLU A 42 28.54 4.10 -17.08
CA GLU A 42 28.52 3.57 -15.73
C GLU A 42 29.42 4.45 -14.83
N GLU A 43 28.87 5.02 -13.74
CA GLU A 43 29.66 5.68 -12.70
C GLU A 43 30.31 4.61 -11.82
N GLN A 44 31.62 4.74 -11.60
CA GLN A 44 32.40 3.85 -10.74
C GLN A 44 32.01 4.06 -9.27
N ASP A 45 31.47 3.02 -8.64
CA ASP A 45 31.25 2.96 -7.19
C ASP A 45 32.58 3.00 -6.44
N ALA A 46 32.70 3.94 -5.51
CA ALA A 46 33.78 4.04 -4.53
C ALA A 46 33.24 3.76 -3.12
N ASP A 47 33.93 2.82 -2.45
CA ASP A 47 34.09 2.62 -0.99
C ASP A 47 32.86 2.16 -0.17
N SER A 48 32.78 0.92 0.32
CA SER A 48 33.68 0.21 1.26
C SER A 48 33.89 0.92 2.60
N ALA A 49 32.95 0.76 3.54
CA ALA A 49 33.21 1.02 4.96
C ALA A 49 32.50 0.00 5.87
N THR A 50 33.31 -0.90 6.42
CA THR A 50 33.02 -1.85 7.50
C THR A 50 32.71 -1.13 8.81
N SER A 51 31.66 -1.56 9.52
CA SER A 51 31.35 -1.12 10.88
C SER A 51 31.02 -2.34 11.75
N SER A 52 31.90 -2.58 12.73
CA SER A 52 31.87 -3.64 13.73
C SER A 52 31.06 -3.21 14.96
N THR A 53 30.07 -4.01 15.36
CA THR A 53 29.31 -3.83 16.61
C THR A 53 29.86 -4.76 17.70
N PRO A 54 30.07 -4.31 18.96
CA PRO A 54 30.46 -5.19 20.05
C PRO A 54 29.25 -5.89 20.71
N SER A 55 29.42 -7.18 20.95
CA SER A 55 28.46 -8.09 21.60
C SER A 55 28.45 -7.91 23.13
N ILE A 56 27.26 -7.88 23.74
CA ILE A 56 27.09 -7.99 25.21
C ILE A 56 26.60 -9.41 25.54
N PRO A 57 27.21 -10.12 26.50
CA PRO A 57 26.83 -11.49 26.83
C PRO A 57 25.58 -11.57 27.72
N SER A 58 24.75 -12.55 27.40
CA SER A 58 23.54 -12.96 28.13
C SER A 58 23.87 -13.85 29.32
N THR A 59 23.26 -13.59 30.48
CA THR A 59 23.17 -14.57 31.58
C THR A 59 21.72 -14.59 32.10
N PRO A 60 21.08 -15.76 32.31
CA PRO A 60 19.73 -15.83 32.84
C PRO A 60 19.75 -15.87 34.37
N ALA A 61 19.11 -14.91 35.02
CA ALA A 61 18.87 -14.94 36.46
C ALA A 61 17.49 -15.58 36.74
N THR A 62 17.50 -16.80 37.27
CA THR A 62 16.36 -17.47 37.88
C THR A 62 16.18 -16.97 39.32
N GLY A 63 14.94 -16.61 39.68
CA GLY A 63 14.53 -16.37 41.07
C GLY A 63 14.32 -14.91 41.45
N ALA A 64 13.14 -14.36 41.14
CA ALA A 64 12.65 -13.15 41.79
C ALA A 64 11.23 -13.42 42.31
N THR A 65 11.12 -13.61 43.62
CA THR A 65 9.85 -13.50 44.35
C THR A 65 9.30 -12.09 44.16
N ALA A 66 8.03 -11.99 43.74
CA ALA A 66 7.36 -10.71 43.52
C ALA A 66 7.39 -9.85 44.80
N LEU A 67 7.84 -8.61 44.67
CA LEU A 67 7.86 -7.64 45.77
C LEU A 67 6.43 -7.45 46.32
N PRO A 68 6.23 -7.43 47.65
CA PRO A 68 4.94 -7.11 48.25
C PRO A 68 4.45 -5.74 47.75
N GLY A 69 3.23 -5.68 47.21
CA GLY A 69 2.64 -4.46 46.67
C GLY A 69 2.81 -4.25 45.16
N ALA A 70 3.50 -5.13 44.43
CA ALA A 70 3.65 -5.00 42.97
C ALA A 70 2.30 -5.08 42.22
N SER A 71 1.34 -5.88 42.72
CA SER A 71 -0.02 -5.96 42.18
C SER A 71 -0.78 -4.64 42.39
N GLU A 72 -0.69 -4.07 43.59
CA GLU A 72 -1.37 -2.83 43.96
C GLU A 72 -0.75 -1.61 43.27
N TYR A 73 0.57 -1.64 43.00
CA TYR A 73 1.25 -0.63 42.20
C TYR A 73 0.87 -0.72 40.71
N ALA A 74 0.78 -1.93 40.14
CA ALA A 74 0.33 -2.14 38.77
C ALA A 74 -1.15 -1.75 38.58
N GLU A 75 -2.02 -2.06 39.55
CA GLU A 75 -3.42 -1.63 39.55
C GLU A 75 -3.56 -0.12 39.69
N ASN A 76 -2.74 0.53 40.54
CA ASN A 76 -2.72 1.99 40.63
C ASN A 76 -2.20 2.65 39.35
N LEU A 77 -1.17 2.09 38.70
CA LEU A 77 -0.70 2.58 37.40
C LEU A 77 -1.75 2.43 36.31
N ASN A 78 -2.47 1.30 36.27
CA ASN A 78 -3.57 1.09 35.33
C ASN A 78 -4.73 2.06 35.59
N ARG A 79 -5.08 2.32 36.85
CA ARG A 79 -6.12 3.29 37.23
C ARG A 79 -5.73 4.73 36.86
N ILE A 80 -4.46 5.11 37.09
CA ILE A 80 -3.93 6.42 36.68
C ILE A 80 -3.96 6.55 35.16
N ALA A 81 -3.55 5.51 34.42
CA ALA A 81 -3.59 5.49 32.96
C ALA A 81 -5.03 5.58 32.41
N SER A 82 -5.99 4.91 33.04
CA SER A 82 -7.41 4.98 32.67
C SER A 82 -8.01 6.36 32.95
N ASN A 83 -7.74 6.95 34.11
CA ASN A 83 -8.24 8.29 34.46
C ASN A 83 -7.62 9.36 33.53
N GLN A 84 -6.33 9.25 33.23
CA GLN A 84 -5.66 10.13 32.27
C GLN A 84 -6.23 9.97 30.85
N ALA A 85 -6.60 8.75 30.44
CA ALA A 85 -7.26 8.52 29.15
C ALA A 85 -8.67 9.10 29.10
N GLU A 86 -9.42 9.12 30.21
CA GLU A 86 -10.74 9.75 30.29
C GLU A 86 -10.67 11.28 30.30
N GLU A 87 -9.76 11.86 31.08
CA GLU A 87 -9.48 13.31 31.06
C GLU A 87 -9.02 13.75 29.67
N PHE A 88 -8.18 12.94 29.02
CA PHE A 88 -7.72 13.20 27.67
C PHE A 88 -8.83 13.09 26.62
N ARG A 89 -9.73 12.10 26.72
CA ARG A 89 -10.92 12.03 25.86
C ARG A 89 -11.83 13.25 26.05
N ALA A 90 -11.97 13.73 27.29
CA ALA A 90 -12.72 14.95 27.59
C ALA A 90 -12.05 16.20 26.98
N GLU A 91 -10.72 16.31 27.06
CA GLU A 91 -9.96 17.42 26.48
C GLU A 91 -9.98 17.41 24.95
N VAL A 92 -9.81 16.24 24.32
CA VAL A 92 -9.94 16.07 22.86
C VAL A 92 -11.37 16.38 22.41
N GLY A 93 -12.39 15.92 23.14
CA GLY A 93 -13.78 16.27 22.87
C GLY A 93 -14.04 17.79 22.94
N ALA A 94 -13.44 18.47 23.92
CA ALA A 94 -13.52 19.93 24.04
C ALA A 94 -12.83 20.65 22.87
N ARG A 95 -11.68 20.17 22.41
CA ARG A 95 -10.95 20.75 21.25
C ARG A 95 -11.62 20.49 19.91
N LEU A 96 -12.24 19.32 19.71
CA LEU A 96 -13.05 19.02 18.51
C LEU A 96 -14.28 19.94 18.42
N SER A 97 -14.88 20.30 19.56
CA SER A 97 -16.02 21.22 19.60
C SER A 97 -15.69 22.62 19.04
N GLN A 98 -14.43 23.03 19.10
CA GLN A 98 -13.96 24.31 18.57
C GLN A 98 -13.92 24.36 17.03
N PHE A 99 -13.77 23.20 16.37
CA PHE A 99 -13.81 23.08 14.90
C PHE A 99 -15.22 22.74 14.36
N SER A 100 -16.17 22.42 15.24
CA SER A 100 -17.53 21.95 14.86
C SER A 100 -18.66 22.93 15.14
N GLN A 101 -18.38 24.14 15.63
CA GLN A 101 -19.44 25.13 15.89
C GLN A 101 -19.63 26.02 14.64
N PRO A 102 -20.77 25.94 13.92
CA PRO A 102 -21.12 27.01 13.00
C PRO A 102 -21.22 28.32 13.79
N ALA A 103 -20.74 29.42 13.23
CA ALA A 103 -20.81 30.74 13.86
C ALA A 103 -22.26 31.03 14.31
N ARG A 104 -22.47 31.16 15.63
CA ARG A 104 -23.78 31.51 16.20
C ARG A 104 -23.97 33.02 16.08
N ASP A 105 -24.91 33.42 15.22
CA ASP A 105 -25.48 34.76 15.24
C ASP A 105 -26.50 34.85 16.38
N PRO A 106 -26.32 35.73 17.39
CA PRO A 106 -27.19 35.80 18.55
C PRO A 106 -28.61 36.34 18.29
N ASP A 107 -28.93 36.80 17.07
CA ASP A 107 -30.25 37.36 16.72
C ASP A 107 -31.15 36.47 15.83
N ALA A 108 -30.74 35.24 15.51
CA ALA A 108 -31.54 34.33 14.69
C ALA A 108 -32.56 33.54 15.53
N GLY A 109 -33.69 34.17 15.84
CA GLY A 109 -34.93 33.44 16.12
C GLY A 109 -35.31 32.57 14.92
N GLU A 110 -35.77 31.35 15.20
CA GLU A 110 -36.19 30.29 14.27
C GLU A 110 -35.08 29.28 13.89
N GLN A 111 -35.18 28.07 14.46
CA GLN A 111 -34.31 26.94 14.17
C GLN A 111 -34.48 26.50 12.71
N ILE A 112 -33.65 27.05 11.80
CA ILE A 112 -33.51 26.52 10.46
C ILE A 112 -32.82 25.15 10.57
N ARG A 113 -33.59 24.07 10.39
CA ARG A 113 -33.05 22.73 10.12
C ARG A 113 -32.37 22.78 8.76
N LEU A 114 -31.07 23.12 8.74
CA LEU A 114 -30.37 23.52 7.52
C LEU A 114 -30.29 22.43 6.44
N PHE A 115 -30.50 21.14 6.75
CA PHE A 115 -30.60 20.10 5.73
C PHE A 115 -31.54 18.96 6.14
N SER A 116 -32.85 19.13 5.93
CA SER A 116 -33.77 17.99 5.83
C SER A 116 -33.65 17.40 4.43
N GLN A 117 -32.99 16.25 4.28
CA GLN A 117 -33.04 15.51 3.01
C GLN A 117 -34.50 15.06 2.75
N PRO A 118 -35.03 15.26 1.53
CA PRO A 118 -36.27 14.58 1.14
C PRO A 118 -36.03 13.06 1.06
N ALA A 119 -37.10 12.29 1.26
CA ALA A 119 -37.10 10.83 1.25
C ALA A 119 -36.35 10.24 0.04
N ALA A 120 -35.77 9.04 0.23
CA ALA A 120 -34.95 8.32 -0.74
C ALA A 120 -35.49 8.41 -2.18
N PHE A 121 -34.89 9.29 -2.98
CA PHE A 121 -35.24 9.48 -4.38
C PHE A 121 -34.78 8.23 -5.15
N LYS A 122 -35.73 7.41 -5.61
CA LYS A 122 -35.44 6.39 -6.64
C LYS A 122 -35.10 7.15 -7.91
N ALA A 123 -33.80 7.26 -8.21
CA ALA A 123 -33.33 7.88 -9.44
C ALA A 123 -34.08 7.25 -10.63
N PRO A 124 -34.78 8.05 -11.47
CA PRO A 124 -35.40 7.52 -12.67
C PRO A 124 -34.33 6.89 -13.56
N LYS A 125 -34.70 5.87 -14.34
CA LYS A 125 -33.84 5.37 -15.42
C LYS A 125 -33.57 6.54 -16.36
N VAL A 126 -32.36 7.08 -16.30
CA VAL A 126 -31.95 8.18 -17.15
C VAL A 126 -31.75 7.62 -18.56
N ASP A 127 -32.47 8.17 -19.53
CA ASP A 127 -32.19 7.90 -20.94
C ASP A 127 -30.83 8.54 -21.26
N VAL A 128 -29.81 7.70 -21.39
CA VAL A 128 -28.44 8.16 -21.62
C VAL A 128 -28.36 8.65 -23.05
N ARG A 129 -28.31 9.98 -23.22
CA ARG A 129 -28.06 10.57 -24.53
C ARG A 129 -26.74 10.01 -25.07
N PRO A 130 -26.71 9.44 -26.29
CA PRO A 130 -25.46 8.94 -26.86
C PRO A 130 -24.48 10.09 -27.03
N MET A 131 -23.20 9.82 -26.81
CA MET A 131 -22.14 10.78 -27.13
C MET A 131 -22.14 11.03 -28.65
N THR A 132 -21.90 12.27 -29.05
CA THR A 132 -21.62 12.61 -30.45
C THR A 132 -20.29 12.00 -30.89
N ASP A 133 -20.03 11.92 -32.20
CA ASP A 133 -18.75 11.41 -32.72
C ASP A 133 -17.55 12.17 -32.16
N LEU A 134 -17.65 13.51 -32.09
CA LEU A 134 -16.64 14.34 -31.43
C LEU A 134 -16.50 14.00 -29.94
N GLY A 135 -17.60 13.73 -29.24
CA GLY A 135 -17.58 13.29 -27.84
C GLY A 135 -16.87 11.94 -27.65
N LEU A 136 -17.07 10.99 -28.58
CA LEU A 136 -16.37 9.71 -28.59
C LEU A 136 -14.87 9.89 -28.85
N GLU A 137 -14.50 10.77 -29.79
CA GLU A 137 -13.11 11.09 -30.09
C GLU A 137 -12.39 11.71 -28.88
N ILE A 138 -13.00 12.71 -28.23
CA ILE A 138 -12.46 13.33 -27.02
C ILE A 138 -12.31 12.29 -25.91
N THR A 139 -13.31 11.42 -25.72
CA THR A 139 -13.28 10.35 -24.73
C THR A 139 -12.10 9.40 -24.96
N ALA A 140 -11.85 9.00 -26.21
CA ALA A 140 -10.73 8.13 -26.55
C ALA A 140 -9.39 8.80 -26.22
N ARG A 141 -9.20 10.07 -26.61
CA ARG A 141 -7.97 10.84 -26.34
C ARG A 141 -7.71 11.01 -24.83
N LEU A 142 -8.75 11.28 -24.04
CA LEU A 142 -8.62 11.43 -22.59
C LEU A 142 -8.24 10.10 -21.92
N LYS A 143 -8.84 8.99 -22.34
CA LYS A 143 -8.48 7.66 -21.84
C LYS A 143 -7.03 7.30 -22.18
N GLU A 144 -6.62 7.53 -23.43
CA GLU A 144 -5.23 7.30 -23.86
C GLU A 144 -4.24 8.12 -23.03
N MET A 145 -4.52 9.42 -22.85
CA MET A 145 -3.69 10.31 -22.03
C MET A 145 -3.61 9.83 -20.58
N PHE A 146 -4.74 9.42 -20.01
CA PHE A 146 -4.81 8.89 -18.66
C PHE A 146 -3.99 7.60 -18.50
N HIS A 147 -4.15 6.63 -19.40
CA HIS A 147 -3.37 5.39 -19.38
C HIS A 147 -1.87 5.66 -19.53
N GLY A 148 -1.49 6.54 -20.46
CA GLY A 148 -0.10 6.95 -20.65
C GLY A 148 0.50 7.67 -19.42
N TYR A 149 -0.30 8.45 -18.69
CA TYR A 149 0.13 9.09 -17.45
C TYR A 149 0.24 8.09 -16.30
N SER A 150 -0.79 7.27 -16.07
CA SER A 150 -0.87 6.34 -14.94
C SER A 150 0.23 5.28 -14.96
N ASN A 151 0.56 4.74 -16.15
CA ASN A 151 1.60 3.71 -16.31
C ASN A 151 3.03 4.18 -16.02
N ARG A 152 3.26 5.50 -15.90
CA ARG A 152 4.58 6.08 -15.56
C ARG A 152 4.81 6.25 -14.06
N GLN A 153 3.78 6.09 -13.23
CA GLN A 153 3.85 6.42 -11.80
C GLN A 153 4.68 5.43 -11.00
N GLU A 154 5.46 5.89 -10.03
CA GLU A 154 6.39 5.07 -9.23
C GLU A 154 5.70 3.87 -8.55
N ARG A 155 4.47 4.05 -8.05
CA ARG A 155 3.68 2.99 -7.43
C ARG A 155 3.42 1.80 -8.36
N SER A 156 3.37 2.03 -9.67
CA SER A 156 3.22 0.97 -10.68
C SER A 156 4.51 0.18 -10.91
N GLN A 157 5.66 0.75 -10.55
CA GLN A 157 7.01 0.20 -10.77
C GLN A 157 7.57 -0.51 -9.53
N GLN A 158 6.89 -0.43 -8.39
CA GLN A 158 7.33 -1.05 -7.14
C GLN A 158 7.36 -2.59 -7.28
N LYS A 159 8.55 -3.19 -7.08
CA LYS A 159 8.79 -4.64 -7.19
C LYS A 159 8.69 -5.39 -5.85
N ALA A 160 8.89 -4.71 -4.72
CA ALA A 160 8.81 -5.30 -3.40
C ALA A 160 7.39 -5.19 -2.83
N LEU A 161 6.97 -6.21 -2.08
CA LEU A 161 5.65 -6.21 -1.44
C LEU A 161 5.55 -5.08 -0.41
N GLY A 162 4.39 -4.43 -0.35
CA GLY A 162 4.06 -3.44 0.68
C GLY A 162 3.01 -3.95 1.68
N PRO A 163 2.84 -3.27 2.83
CA PRO A 163 1.79 -3.60 3.81
C PRO A 163 0.36 -3.71 3.23
N SER A 164 0.08 -2.97 2.15
CA SER A 164 -1.20 -3.04 1.42
C SER A 164 -1.46 -4.39 0.72
N GLU A 165 -0.43 -5.22 0.52
CA GLU A 165 -0.53 -6.48 -0.23
C GLU A 165 -0.50 -7.71 0.68
N ILE A 166 0.31 -7.67 1.74
CA ILE A 166 0.61 -8.83 2.60
C ILE A 166 -0.60 -9.33 3.40
N GLY A 167 -1.61 -8.48 3.58
CA GLY A 167 -2.85 -8.86 4.23
C GLY A 167 -3.80 -9.67 3.34
N SER A 168 -3.44 -9.92 2.07
CA SER A 168 -4.24 -10.77 1.20
C SER A 168 -4.41 -12.17 1.80
N PRO A 169 -5.63 -12.74 1.83
CA PRO A 169 -5.84 -14.08 2.37
C PRO A 169 -5.33 -15.18 1.43
N CYS A 170 -4.98 -14.88 0.18
CA CYS A 170 -4.60 -15.86 -0.84
C CYS A 170 -3.07 -16.07 -0.89
N ASP A 171 -2.56 -17.21 -0.40
CA ASP A 171 -1.13 -17.54 -0.45
C ASP A 171 -0.62 -17.61 -1.89
N ARG A 172 -1.41 -18.19 -2.79
CA ARG A 172 -1.11 -18.23 -4.23
C ARG A 172 -0.85 -16.83 -4.79
N ARG A 173 -1.65 -15.82 -4.43
CA ARG A 173 -1.41 -14.43 -4.86
C ARG A 173 -0.11 -13.86 -4.31
N LEU A 174 0.17 -14.08 -3.01
CA LEU A 174 1.40 -13.60 -2.39
C LEU A 174 2.63 -14.24 -3.04
N ALA A 175 2.59 -15.54 -3.31
CA ALA A 175 3.66 -16.26 -3.99
C ALA A 175 3.90 -15.79 -5.42
N MET A 176 2.84 -15.58 -6.20
CA MET A 176 2.94 -15.02 -7.55
C MET A 176 3.57 -13.63 -7.55
N SER A 177 3.28 -12.80 -6.53
CA SER A 177 3.96 -11.52 -6.35
C SER A 177 5.44 -11.68 -5.95
N LEU A 178 5.76 -12.58 -5.02
CA LEU A 178 7.14 -12.86 -4.60
C LEU A 178 8.01 -13.35 -5.76
N MET A 179 7.46 -14.21 -6.61
CA MET A 179 8.11 -14.74 -7.82
C MET A 179 8.08 -13.77 -9.00
N ARG A 180 7.43 -12.61 -8.85
CA ARG A 180 7.32 -11.57 -9.89
C ARG A 180 6.73 -12.10 -11.20
N LEU A 181 5.73 -12.97 -11.11
CA LEU A 181 5.03 -13.43 -12.29
C LEU A 181 4.38 -12.26 -13.03
N PRO A 182 4.22 -12.34 -14.37
CA PRO A 182 3.55 -11.30 -15.14
C PRO A 182 2.13 -11.05 -14.64
N ARG A 183 1.76 -9.78 -14.47
CA ARG A 183 0.38 -9.38 -14.16
C ARG A 183 -0.44 -9.45 -15.46
N VAL A 184 -1.51 -10.23 -15.44
CA VAL A 184 -2.36 -10.49 -16.62
C VAL A 184 -3.76 -9.88 -16.49
N ASN A 185 -4.12 -9.45 -15.28
CA ASN A 185 -5.33 -8.70 -15.01
C ASN A 185 -4.92 -7.27 -14.60
N PRO A 186 -5.17 -6.26 -15.46
CA PRO A 186 -4.86 -4.88 -15.12
C PRO A 186 -5.73 -4.34 -13.97
N GLY A 187 -6.75 -5.07 -13.49
CA GLY A 187 -7.49 -4.70 -12.29
C GLY A 187 -8.39 -3.47 -12.46
N GLY A 188 -8.93 -3.29 -13.67
CA GLY A 188 -9.66 -2.09 -14.09
C GLY A 188 -8.79 -1.14 -14.92
N ASP A 189 -9.29 0.07 -15.18
CA ASP A 189 -8.57 1.11 -15.94
C ASP A 189 -7.56 1.91 -15.09
N GLY A 190 -7.54 1.70 -13.77
CA GLY A 190 -6.69 2.42 -12.82
C GLY A 190 -7.29 3.73 -12.29
N TRP A 191 -8.47 4.14 -12.78
CA TRP A 191 -9.12 5.40 -12.40
C TRP A 191 -9.37 5.49 -10.88
N ALA A 192 -9.87 4.41 -10.29
CA ALA A 192 -10.15 4.37 -8.86
C ALA A 192 -8.88 4.54 -8.01
N SER A 193 -7.75 3.98 -8.44
CA SER A 193 -6.48 4.14 -7.73
C SER A 193 -5.95 5.56 -7.89
N PHE A 194 -6.05 6.14 -9.09
CA PHE A 194 -5.61 7.50 -9.37
C PHE A 194 -6.38 8.54 -8.54
N VAL A 195 -7.71 8.49 -8.55
CA VAL A 195 -8.54 9.39 -7.74
C VAL A 195 -8.23 9.23 -6.25
N GLY A 196 -7.94 8.00 -5.80
CA GLY A 196 -7.47 7.79 -4.42
C GLY A 196 -6.20 8.58 -4.14
N THR A 197 -5.14 8.37 -4.95
CA THR A 197 -3.87 9.09 -4.81
C THR A 197 -4.04 10.61 -4.80
N CYS A 198 -4.83 11.18 -5.71
CA CYS A 198 -5.06 12.63 -5.72
C CYS A 198 -5.71 13.13 -4.42
N VAL A 199 -6.65 12.38 -3.85
CA VAL A 199 -7.29 12.79 -2.60
C VAL A 199 -6.36 12.60 -1.39
N HIS A 200 -5.50 11.58 -1.37
CA HIS A 200 -4.49 11.43 -0.31
C HIS A 200 -3.54 12.63 -0.25
N VAL A 201 -3.14 13.18 -1.41
CA VAL A 201 -2.34 14.43 -1.45
C VAL A 201 -3.09 15.57 -0.77
N GLY A 202 -4.35 15.79 -1.12
CA GLY A 202 -5.17 16.84 -0.49
C GLY A 202 -5.42 16.60 1.02
N LEU A 203 -5.57 15.34 1.45
CA LEU A 203 -5.68 15.00 2.88
C LEU A 203 -4.36 15.28 3.62
N ALA A 204 -3.21 14.95 3.03
CA ALA A 204 -1.91 15.25 3.61
C ALA A 204 -1.71 16.76 3.80
N GLU A 205 -2.10 17.57 2.80
CA GLU A 205 -2.11 19.03 2.91
C GLU A 205 -3.04 19.52 4.03
N MET A 206 -4.26 18.96 4.13
CA MET A 206 -5.22 19.28 5.18
C MET A 206 -4.66 18.99 6.59
N PHE A 207 -4.05 17.82 6.81
CA PHE A 207 -3.48 17.47 8.11
C PHE A 207 -2.22 18.28 8.43
N THR A 208 -1.42 18.62 7.43
CA THR A 208 -0.27 19.52 7.62
C THR A 208 -0.73 20.91 8.05
N TRP A 209 -1.77 21.45 7.41
CA TRP A 209 -2.39 22.71 7.82
C TRP A 209 -2.96 22.62 9.25
N ALA A 210 -3.68 21.54 9.56
CA ALA A 210 -4.29 21.33 10.87
C ALA A 210 -3.26 21.10 11.99
N ASP A 211 -2.09 20.55 11.67
CA ASP A 211 -1.00 20.38 12.63
C ASP A 211 -0.51 21.73 13.17
N ALA A 212 -0.42 22.74 12.31
CA ALA A 212 0.01 24.10 12.63
C ALA A 212 1.34 24.15 13.44
N GLY A 213 2.23 23.17 13.26
CA GLY A 213 3.50 23.05 13.97
C GLY A 213 3.40 22.49 15.39
N SER A 214 2.23 22.01 15.80
CA SER A 214 2.02 21.37 17.10
C SER A 214 2.72 20.01 17.21
N GLY A 215 3.03 19.37 16.08
CA GLY A 215 3.62 18.04 16.04
C GLY A 215 2.63 16.92 16.32
N ARG A 216 1.32 17.21 16.37
CA ARG A 216 0.25 16.22 16.50
C ARG A 216 0.23 15.26 15.32
N TYR A 217 0.21 15.79 14.10
CA TYR A 217 0.06 15.01 12.89
C TYR A 217 1.40 14.84 12.18
N ALA A 218 1.67 13.62 11.73
CA ALA A 218 2.70 13.35 10.74
C ALA A 218 2.06 12.63 9.55
N VAL A 219 2.19 13.21 8.37
CA VAL A 219 1.62 12.68 7.11
C VAL A 219 2.67 11.90 6.33
N GLU A 220 2.22 10.94 5.51
CA GLU A 220 3.07 10.16 4.59
C GLU A 220 4.31 9.58 5.28
N VAL A 221 4.09 8.94 6.42
CA VAL A 221 5.13 8.53 7.35
C VAL A 221 5.89 7.31 6.81
N PRO A 222 7.19 7.43 6.47
CA PRO A 222 7.97 6.30 6.01
C PRO A 222 8.29 5.35 7.17
N LEU A 223 8.13 4.06 6.91
CA LEU A 223 8.29 2.97 7.87
C LEU A 223 9.15 1.86 7.29
N THR A 224 9.88 1.18 8.16
CA THR A 224 10.72 0.02 7.82
C THR A 224 10.31 -1.19 8.65
N PHE A 225 10.48 -2.37 8.06
CA PHE A 225 10.13 -3.64 8.69
C PHE A 225 11.30 -4.62 8.62
N TYR A 226 11.23 -5.71 9.39
CA TYR A 226 12.33 -6.69 9.44
C TYR A 226 12.36 -7.63 8.22
N SER A 227 11.23 -7.82 7.56
CA SER A 227 11.10 -8.74 6.42
C SER A 227 11.89 -8.19 5.22
N PRO A 228 12.80 -8.97 4.62
CA PRO A 228 13.51 -8.55 3.41
C PRO A 228 12.58 -8.45 2.19
N PHE A 229 11.43 -9.14 2.23
CA PHE A 229 10.43 -9.13 1.14
C PHE A 229 9.41 -7.99 1.29
N VAL A 230 9.28 -7.45 2.50
CA VAL A 230 8.43 -6.32 2.85
C VAL A 230 9.27 -5.28 3.59
N PRO A 231 10.28 -4.66 2.95
CA PRO A 231 11.28 -3.87 3.67
C PRO A 231 10.74 -2.52 4.16
N ARG A 232 9.71 -1.99 3.50
CA ARG A 232 9.23 -0.62 3.72
C ARG A 232 7.74 -0.45 3.44
N GLY A 233 7.20 0.63 3.97
CA GLY A 233 5.85 1.12 3.69
C GLY A 233 5.73 2.59 4.07
N THR A 234 4.63 3.20 3.66
CA THR A 234 4.29 4.59 4.02
C THR A 234 2.89 4.58 4.62
N ALA A 235 2.76 5.06 5.86
CA ALA A 235 1.46 5.23 6.51
C ALA A 235 0.89 6.60 6.14
N ASP A 236 -0.43 6.69 5.90
CA ASP A 236 -1.07 7.93 5.46
C ASP A 236 -0.94 9.03 6.53
N LEU A 237 -1.30 8.68 7.78
CA LEU A 237 -1.29 9.60 8.91
C LEU A 237 -0.95 8.90 10.23
N LEU A 238 -0.13 9.58 11.02
CA LEU A 238 0.10 9.33 12.44
C LEU A 238 -0.51 10.48 13.24
N ASP A 239 -1.45 10.17 14.14
CA ASP A 239 -1.97 11.11 15.13
C ASP A 239 -1.35 10.80 16.50
N ARG A 240 -0.44 11.66 16.95
CA ARG A 240 0.28 11.52 18.23
C ARG A 240 -0.54 11.92 19.44
N VAL A 241 -1.64 12.65 19.24
CA VAL A 241 -2.58 12.97 20.31
C VAL A 241 -3.41 11.72 20.56
N LEU A 242 -4.04 11.15 19.53
CA LEU A 242 -4.86 9.95 19.68
C LEU A 242 -4.06 8.64 19.80
N PHE A 243 -2.72 8.71 19.71
CA PHE A 243 -1.82 7.55 19.69
C PHE A 243 -2.24 6.52 18.66
N MET A 244 -2.47 6.94 17.42
CA MET A 244 -3.03 6.08 16.39
C MET A 244 -2.43 6.26 15.00
N ILE A 245 -2.48 5.17 14.23
CA ILE A 245 -2.29 5.22 12.78
C ILE A 245 -3.65 5.27 12.11
N ASP A 246 -3.81 6.23 11.21
CA ASP A 246 -5.02 6.42 10.43
C ASP A 246 -4.72 6.07 8.97
N ASP A 247 -5.40 5.05 8.46
CA ASP A 247 -5.32 4.65 7.06
C ASP A 247 -6.62 5.09 6.34
N HIS A 248 -6.45 6.00 5.36
CA HIS A 248 -7.54 6.70 4.70
C HIS A 248 -7.95 5.94 3.43
N LYS A 249 -9.24 5.74 3.23
CA LYS A 249 -9.78 4.97 2.10
C LYS A 249 -10.95 5.71 1.44
N LEU A 250 -10.80 6.02 0.15
CA LEU A 250 -11.87 6.62 -0.66
C LEU A 250 -12.79 5.52 -1.17
N MET A 251 -13.92 5.35 -0.49
CA MET A 251 -14.81 4.20 -0.67
C MET A 251 -16.13 4.64 -1.32
N GLY A 252 -16.60 3.87 -2.30
CA GLY A 252 -17.98 3.95 -2.77
C GLY A 252 -18.95 3.34 -1.76
N LYS A 253 -20.24 3.62 -1.92
CA LYS A 253 -21.31 3.24 -0.99
C LYS A 253 -21.29 1.77 -0.56
N TRP A 254 -21.09 0.84 -1.51
CA TRP A 254 -21.03 -0.59 -1.18
C TRP A 254 -19.87 -0.95 -0.24
N SER A 255 -18.66 -0.47 -0.53
CA SER A 255 -17.48 -0.75 0.29
C SER A 255 -17.60 -0.11 1.67
N ARG A 256 -18.14 1.10 1.76
CA ARG A 256 -18.44 1.75 3.06
C ARG A 256 -19.47 0.96 3.86
N ASN A 257 -20.56 0.53 3.23
CA ASN A 257 -21.58 -0.27 3.93
C ASN A 257 -21.01 -1.60 4.44
N LYS A 258 -20.09 -2.23 3.69
CA LYS A 258 -19.39 -3.42 4.15
C LYS A 258 -18.46 -3.13 5.33
N LEU A 259 -17.73 -2.00 5.30
CA LEU A 259 -16.92 -1.55 6.43
C LEU A 259 -17.80 -1.32 7.68
N LYS A 260 -18.96 -0.68 7.52
CA LYS A 260 -19.94 -0.44 8.60
C LYS A 260 -20.52 -1.74 9.18
N SER A 261 -20.84 -2.71 8.33
CA SER A 261 -21.56 -3.93 8.76
C SER A 261 -20.64 -5.05 9.24
N SER A 262 -19.45 -5.17 8.66
CA SER A 262 -18.56 -6.33 8.83
C SER A 262 -17.16 -5.96 9.30
N GLY A 263 -16.86 -4.66 9.46
CA GLY A 263 -15.50 -4.18 9.70
C GLY A 263 -14.61 -4.24 8.45
N PRO A 264 -13.31 -3.93 8.61
CA PRO A 264 -12.37 -3.89 7.50
C PRO A 264 -12.09 -5.29 6.95
N SER A 265 -11.69 -5.35 5.69
CA SER A 265 -11.15 -6.58 5.12
C SER A 265 -9.89 -7.04 5.88
N PRO A 266 -9.54 -8.34 5.87
CA PRO A 266 -8.26 -8.82 6.41
C PRO A 266 -7.07 -8.03 5.87
N THR A 267 -7.11 -7.66 4.59
CA THR A 267 -6.08 -6.85 3.94
C THR A 267 -5.90 -5.49 4.61
N TYR A 268 -6.99 -4.75 4.82
CA TYR A 268 -6.93 -3.43 5.45
C TYR A 268 -6.57 -3.50 6.93
N ARG A 269 -7.09 -4.49 7.65
CA ARG A 269 -6.74 -4.71 9.05
C ARG A 269 -5.24 -5.00 9.21
N VAL A 270 -4.68 -5.91 8.42
CA VAL A 270 -3.24 -6.21 8.45
C VAL A 270 -2.41 -5.00 8.06
N GLN A 271 -2.83 -4.24 7.04
CA GLN A 271 -2.15 -3.03 6.60
C GLN A 271 -2.00 -2.03 7.77
N ALA A 272 -3.10 -1.67 8.44
CA ALA A 272 -3.09 -0.69 9.52
C ALA A 272 -2.23 -1.14 10.72
N HIS A 273 -2.35 -2.40 11.13
CA HIS A 273 -1.52 -2.94 12.21
C HIS A 273 -0.02 -3.02 11.85
N THR A 274 0.30 -3.28 10.58
CA THR A 274 1.69 -3.31 10.09
C THR A 274 2.31 -1.92 10.13
N TYR A 275 1.55 -0.89 9.73
CA TYR A 275 2.00 0.49 9.89
C TYR A 275 2.19 0.89 11.35
N ALA A 276 1.26 0.54 12.24
CA ALA A 276 1.42 0.76 13.67
C ALA A 276 2.66 0.07 14.24
N TYR A 277 2.96 -1.16 13.80
CA TYR A 277 4.19 -1.86 14.16
C TYR A 277 5.45 -1.11 13.73
N GLY A 278 5.50 -0.62 12.48
CA GLY A 278 6.61 0.20 12.00
C GLY A 278 6.78 1.50 12.81
N ALA A 279 5.68 2.18 13.13
CA ALA A 279 5.69 3.41 13.90
C ALA A 279 6.20 3.18 15.35
N ARG A 280 5.75 2.10 16.00
CA ARG A 280 6.24 1.68 17.32
C ARG A 280 7.74 1.40 17.31
N LYS A 281 8.28 0.75 16.26
CA LYS A 281 9.74 0.53 16.14
C LYS A 281 10.54 1.83 16.03
N ARG A 282 9.93 2.91 15.54
CA ARG A 282 10.52 4.25 15.48
C ARG A 282 10.38 5.05 16.78
N GLY A 283 9.80 4.46 17.83
CA GLY A 283 9.64 5.10 19.14
C GLY A 283 8.30 5.81 19.35
N GLU A 284 7.40 5.80 18.37
CA GLU A 284 6.07 6.41 18.52
C GLU A 284 5.22 5.62 19.54
N ARG A 285 4.36 6.32 20.28
CA ARG A 285 3.34 5.69 21.12
C ARG A 285 2.09 5.43 20.28
N ILE A 286 1.73 4.16 20.12
CA ILE A 286 0.54 3.73 19.36
C ILE A 286 -0.27 2.78 20.22
N GLU A 287 -1.54 3.10 20.39
CA GLU A 287 -2.52 2.34 21.18
C GLU A 287 -3.67 1.84 20.32
N HIS A 288 -3.98 2.54 19.22
CA HIS A 288 -5.08 2.18 18.31
C HIS A 288 -4.67 2.30 16.85
N VAL A 289 -5.46 1.68 15.97
CA VAL A 289 -5.42 1.89 14.53
C VAL A 289 -6.81 2.26 14.02
N ALA A 290 -6.89 3.03 12.93
CA ALA A 290 -8.13 3.33 12.25
C ALA A 290 -8.09 3.03 10.75
N ILE A 291 -9.25 2.64 10.24
CA ILE A 291 -9.56 2.67 8.81
C ILE A 291 -10.66 3.71 8.61
N ILE A 292 -10.36 4.76 7.86
CA ILE A 292 -11.26 5.90 7.63
C ILE A 292 -11.85 5.80 6.22
N GLY A 293 -13.13 5.45 6.13
CA GLY A 293 -13.88 5.35 4.88
C GLY A 293 -14.52 6.67 4.48
N TRP A 294 -13.86 7.43 3.62
CA TRP A 294 -14.38 8.68 3.05
C TRP A 294 -15.39 8.41 1.92
N PRO A 295 -16.51 9.16 1.87
CA PRO A 295 -17.52 8.92 0.87
C PRO A 295 -17.15 9.52 -0.49
N ARG A 296 -16.71 8.69 -1.42
CA ARG A 296 -16.29 9.14 -2.77
C ARG A 296 -17.46 9.61 -3.64
N ASP A 297 -18.60 8.94 -3.50
CA ASP A 297 -19.77 9.05 -4.38
C ASP A 297 -20.90 9.90 -3.79
N GLU A 298 -20.68 10.53 -2.63
CA GLU A 298 -21.65 11.43 -1.99
C GLU A 298 -21.15 12.88 -2.05
N SER A 299 -22.07 13.83 -1.96
CA SER A 299 -21.78 15.28 -1.97
C SER A 299 -21.54 15.87 -0.59
N SER A 300 -21.62 15.06 0.48
CA SER A 300 -21.41 15.50 1.86
C SER A 300 -20.61 14.46 2.67
N LEU A 301 -20.16 14.86 3.86
CA LEU A 301 -19.40 14.02 4.79
C LEU A 301 -20.27 13.25 5.79
N GLU A 302 -21.60 13.34 5.70
CA GLU A 302 -22.55 12.64 6.60
C GLU A 302 -22.29 11.13 6.66
N ASP A 303 -21.76 10.58 5.57
CA ASP A 303 -21.54 9.16 5.39
C ASP A 303 -20.08 8.73 5.63
N LEU A 304 -19.25 9.65 6.16
CA LEU A 304 -17.90 9.36 6.66
C LEU A 304 -17.99 8.34 7.79
N TYR A 305 -17.16 7.31 7.71
CA TYR A 305 -17.16 6.25 8.71
C TYR A 305 -15.74 5.90 9.13
N VAL A 306 -15.52 5.83 10.45
CA VAL A 306 -14.24 5.46 11.06
C VAL A 306 -14.43 4.14 11.79
N TRP A 307 -13.68 3.13 11.38
CA TRP A 307 -13.51 1.92 12.16
C TRP A 307 -12.21 2.01 12.95
N THR A 308 -12.22 1.57 14.21
CA THR A 308 -11.02 1.54 15.06
C THR A 308 -10.85 0.17 15.73
N GLU A 309 -9.61 -0.17 16.08
CA GLU A 309 -9.26 -1.32 16.90
C GLU A 309 -8.03 -1.01 17.77
N PRO A 310 -7.94 -1.54 19.01
CA PRO A 310 -6.70 -1.51 19.78
C PRO A 310 -5.53 -2.12 18.99
N TYR A 311 -4.37 -1.48 19.06
CA TYR A 311 -3.18 -1.96 18.39
C TYR A 311 -2.80 -3.35 18.90
N ASN A 312 -2.71 -4.29 17.95
CA ASN A 312 -2.25 -5.65 18.20
C ASN A 312 -1.01 -5.94 17.34
N PRO A 313 0.20 -6.05 17.94
CA PRO A 313 1.43 -6.32 17.20
C PRO A 313 1.41 -7.69 16.51
N LYS A 314 0.68 -8.67 17.07
CA LYS A 314 0.64 -10.03 16.55
C LYS A 314 0.08 -10.07 15.12
N VAL A 315 -0.89 -9.21 14.80
CA VAL A 315 -1.48 -9.13 13.44
C VAL A 315 -0.41 -8.78 12.40
N ALA A 316 0.47 -7.83 12.71
CA ALA A 316 1.57 -7.43 11.83
C ALA A 316 2.65 -8.51 11.76
N LEU A 317 3.06 -9.03 12.91
CA LEU A 317 4.12 -10.03 13.02
C LEU A 317 3.75 -11.33 12.29
N ASP A 318 2.52 -11.82 12.46
CA ASP A 318 2.03 -13.02 11.79
C ASP A 318 1.98 -12.83 10.26
N ALA A 319 1.57 -11.66 9.78
CA ALA A 319 1.52 -11.36 8.35
C ALA A 319 2.92 -11.27 7.71
N LEU A 320 3.86 -10.60 8.38
CA LEU A 320 5.26 -10.52 7.93
C LEU A 320 5.91 -11.92 7.93
N ALA A 321 5.73 -12.68 9.01
CA ALA A 321 6.26 -14.03 9.13
C ALA A 321 5.65 -14.98 8.08
N ARG A 322 4.37 -14.83 7.73
CA ARG A 322 3.73 -15.59 6.66
C ARG A 322 4.39 -15.32 5.31
N VAL A 323 4.71 -14.07 4.98
CA VAL A 323 5.40 -13.73 3.73
C VAL A 323 6.81 -14.31 3.71
N ASP A 324 7.55 -14.20 4.81
CA ASP A 324 8.90 -14.75 4.91
C ASP A 324 8.89 -16.29 4.79
N ALA A 325 7.97 -16.97 5.48
CA ALA A 325 7.81 -18.42 5.40
C ALA A 325 7.41 -18.89 3.99
N LEU A 326 6.53 -18.14 3.31
CA LEU A 326 6.20 -18.41 1.91
C LEU A 326 7.43 -18.27 1.03
N ALA A 327 8.21 -17.20 1.18
CA ALA A 327 9.41 -17.00 0.39
C ALA A 327 10.46 -18.12 0.61
N GLU A 328 10.66 -18.56 1.85
CA GLU A 328 11.56 -19.67 2.16
C GLU A 328 11.07 -21.00 1.57
N ARG A 329 9.75 -21.28 1.64
CA ARG A 329 9.16 -22.45 0.99
C ARG A 329 9.40 -22.43 -0.53
N LEU A 330 9.31 -21.27 -1.16
CA LEU A 330 9.54 -21.11 -2.59
C LEU A 330 11.02 -21.27 -2.98
N LYS A 331 11.96 -20.85 -2.11
CA LYS A 331 13.41 -21.07 -2.28
C LYS A 331 13.82 -22.52 -2.07
N GLY A 332 13.26 -23.21 -1.07
CA GLY A 332 13.58 -24.62 -0.79
C GLY A 332 13.26 -25.54 -1.97
N CYS A 333 12.25 -25.20 -2.78
CA CYS A 333 11.97 -25.89 -4.04
C CYS A 333 12.99 -25.61 -5.16
N THR A 334 13.91 -24.65 -4.98
CA THR A 334 14.96 -24.26 -5.93
C THR A 334 16.34 -24.78 -5.48
N GLU A 335 16.63 -24.82 -4.17
CA GLU A 335 17.93 -25.25 -3.64
C GLU A 335 18.06 -26.77 -3.41
N THR A 336 16.96 -27.49 -3.19
CA THR A 336 17.00 -28.98 -3.08
C THR A 336 17.34 -29.66 -4.41
N LEU A 337 17.57 -28.89 -5.48
CA LEU A 337 17.89 -29.38 -6.82
C LEU A 337 19.18 -28.77 -7.39
N GLY A 338 20.11 -28.34 -6.52
CA GLY A 338 21.47 -27.91 -6.88
C GLY A 338 22.40 -29.01 -7.45
N LEU A 339 21.84 -30.09 -7.98
CA LEU A 339 22.50 -31.03 -8.89
C LEU A 339 21.72 -31.02 -10.21
N HIS A 340 21.91 -29.96 -11.00
CA HIS A 340 21.35 -29.83 -12.34
C HIS A 340 22.47 -29.76 -13.38
N ASN A 341 23.24 -30.83 -13.44
CA ASN A 341 23.52 -31.46 -14.72
C ASN A 341 22.61 -32.70 -14.74
N ASP A 342 21.95 -32.97 -15.86
CA ASP A 342 21.25 -34.23 -16.17
C ASP A 342 19.76 -34.33 -15.72
N GLY A 343 18.85 -33.66 -16.43
CA GLY A 343 17.48 -34.17 -16.63
C GLY A 343 16.49 -34.16 -15.47
N CYS A 344 16.71 -33.39 -14.41
CA CYS A 344 15.78 -33.34 -13.27
C CYS A 344 14.72 -32.22 -13.44
N SER A 345 13.44 -32.59 -13.44
CA SER A 345 12.29 -31.70 -13.67
C SER A 345 11.92 -30.90 -12.41
N CYS A 346 12.61 -29.78 -12.15
CA CYS A 346 12.14 -28.82 -11.15
C CYS A 346 10.83 -28.16 -11.64
N PRO A 347 9.78 -28.04 -10.79
CA PRO A 347 8.61 -27.26 -11.15
C PRO A 347 9.02 -25.80 -11.43
N SER A 348 8.48 -25.22 -12.50
CA SER A 348 8.57 -23.79 -12.78
C SER A 348 7.99 -22.95 -11.63
N ASP A 349 8.37 -21.68 -11.56
CA ASP A 349 7.83 -20.76 -10.55
C ASP A 349 6.30 -20.66 -10.60
N ALA A 350 5.72 -20.72 -11.81
CA ALA A 350 4.29 -20.80 -12.01
C ALA A 350 3.68 -22.05 -11.34
N GLU A 351 4.30 -23.22 -11.53
CA GLU A 351 3.83 -24.48 -10.94
C GLU A 351 3.95 -24.47 -9.41
N LYS A 352 5.06 -23.95 -8.87
CA LYS A 352 5.26 -23.77 -7.43
C LYS A 352 4.18 -22.88 -6.81
N ALA A 353 3.88 -21.73 -7.45
CA ALA A 353 2.85 -20.82 -6.96
C ALA A 353 1.45 -21.44 -7.06
N MET A 354 1.13 -22.13 -8.15
CA MET A 354 -0.17 -22.78 -8.35
C MET A 354 -0.43 -23.92 -7.35
N ALA A 355 0.61 -24.59 -6.87
CA ALA A 355 0.50 -25.62 -5.82
C ALA A 355 0.11 -25.05 -4.44
N LEU A 356 0.16 -23.73 -4.24
CA LEU A 356 -0.27 -23.10 -2.99
C LEU A 356 -1.79 -22.92 -2.92
N PRO A 357 -2.36 -22.97 -1.71
CA PRO A 357 -3.79 -22.77 -1.51
C PRO A 357 -4.21 -21.40 -2.05
N PHE A 358 -5.32 -21.40 -2.78
CA PHE A 358 -5.96 -20.18 -3.25
C PHE A 358 -7.13 -19.80 -2.35
N ASN A 359 -7.45 -18.51 -2.35
CA ASN A 359 -8.66 -17.98 -1.74
C ASN A 359 -9.43 -17.20 -2.81
N ASN A 360 -10.70 -17.55 -3.03
CA ASN A 360 -11.54 -16.97 -4.08
C ASN A 360 -12.32 -15.73 -3.67
N SER A 361 -12.15 -15.24 -2.44
CA SER A 361 -12.95 -14.13 -1.90
C SER A 361 -12.82 -12.84 -2.70
N ASP A 362 -11.72 -12.67 -3.44
CA ASP A 362 -11.45 -11.43 -4.18
C ASP A 362 -10.64 -11.61 -5.48
N CYS A 363 -10.88 -12.70 -6.22
CA CYS A 363 -10.16 -12.96 -7.48
C CYS A 363 -10.33 -11.84 -8.51
N ARG A 364 -11.48 -11.14 -8.53
CA ARG A 364 -11.77 -10.06 -9.48
C ARG A 364 -10.69 -8.98 -9.51
N TYR A 365 -10.14 -8.62 -8.35
CA TYR A 365 -9.10 -7.59 -8.21
C TYR A 365 -7.70 -8.18 -8.04
N CYS A 366 -7.53 -9.49 -8.27
CA CYS A 366 -6.21 -10.13 -8.26
C CYS A 366 -5.49 -9.87 -9.60
N PRO A 367 -4.24 -9.39 -9.59
CA PRO A 367 -3.50 -9.05 -10.80
C PRO A 367 -3.08 -10.26 -11.65
N PHE A 368 -3.16 -11.47 -11.08
CA PHE A 368 -2.80 -12.73 -11.76
C PHE A 368 -4.02 -13.53 -12.22
N TYR A 369 -5.23 -13.02 -11.99
CA TYR A 369 -6.47 -13.74 -12.27
C TYR A 369 -6.90 -13.63 -13.73
N MET A 370 -6.97 -14.75 -14.44
CA MET A 370 -7.50 -14.84 -15.79
C MET A 370 -8.61 -15.90 -15.83
N PRO A 371 -9.89 -15.51 -15.83
CA PRO A 371 -10.99 -16.46 -15.94
C PRO A 371 -10.84 -17.34 -17.17
N GLY A 372 -10.97 -18.66 -17.01
CA GLY A 372 -10.94 -19.61 -18.13
C GLY A 372 -9.53 -19.98 -18.63
N ALA A 373 -8.46 -19.41 -18.07
CA ALA A 373 -7.11 -19.87 -18.37
C ALA A 373 -6.94 -21.35 -17.97
N GLN A 374 -6.32 -22.15 -18.84
CA GLN A 374 -5.85 -23.48 -18.46
C GLN A 374 -4.70 -23.31 -17.47
N ALA A 375 -4.62 -24.16 -16.44
CA ALA A 375 -3.58 -24.10 -15.40
C ALA A 375 -2.15 -24.39 -15.93
N SER A 376 -1.98 -24.47 -17.25
CA SER A 376 -0.75 -24.81 -17.95
C SER A 376 0.21 -23.62 -17.99
N GLY A 377 1.26 -23.68 -17.15
CA GLY A 377 2.62 -23.17 -17.41
C GLY A 377 2.86 -21.66 -17.50
N ASN A 378 1.87 -20.84 -17.85
CA ASN A 378 2.09 -19.42 -18.19
C ASN A 378 2.01 -18.48 -16.97
N GLY A 379 1.97 -19.00 -15.74
CA GLY A 379 1.85 -18.19 -14.52
C GLY A 379 0.49 -17.55 -14.28
N MET A 380 -0.55 -18.02 -14.98
CA MET A 380 -1.92 -17.46 -14.92
C MET A 380 -2.78 -18.25 -13.94
N CYS A 381 -3.51 -17.56 -13.05
CA CYS A 381 -4.42 -18.18 -12.10
C CYS A 381 -5.87 -18.09 -12.59
N ASN A 382 -6.56 -19.23 -12.68
CA ASN A 382 -7.97 -19.29 -13.10
C ASN A 382 -8.96 -19.16 -11.93
N GLY A 383 -8.47 -18.89 -10.71
CA GLY A 383 -9.30 -18.78 -9.51
C GLY A 383 -9.94 -20.10 -9.06
N LYS A 384 -9.40 -21.24 -9.51
CA LYS A 384 -9.82 -22.59 -9.09
C LYS A 384 -8.62 -23.38 -8.56
N SER A 385 -8.91 -24.46 -7.84
CA SER A 385 -7.92 -25.38 -7.25
C SER A 385 -6.94 -25.89 -8.29
#